data_AF-J0LA73-F1
#
_entry.id   AF-J0LA73-F1
#
_cell.length_a   1.000
_cell.length_b   1.000
_cell.length_c   1.000
_cell.angle_alpha   90.00
_cell.angle_beta   90.00
_cell.angle_gamma   90.00
#
_symmetry.space_group_name_H-M   'P 1'
#
loop_
_entity.id
_entity.type
_entity.pdbx_description
1 polymer ?
#
loop_
_entity_poly.entity_id
_entity_poly.type
_entity_poly.pdbx_seq_one_letter_code
_entity_poly.pdbx_strand_id
1 'polypeptide(L)'
;LTVNSRDAIQNLATIAGKHRHEASTVARCVDPGYIRRVHPRHMLPALYVLDSICENIYESYGRLFVPLVEGLFLIAYASSGDLDRDRMRDLLATWRTGAASGAELFGRNAQFSLE
;
A
#
# COMPACT_ATOMS: atom_id res chain seq x y z
N LEU A 1 -11.66 -3.18 4.62
CA LEU A 1 -11.54 -4.56 5.16
C LEU A 1 -11.46 -4.49 6.67
N THR A 2 -12.16 -5.37 7.38
CA THR A 2 -12.07 -5.49 8.85
C THR A 2 -11.13 -6.60 9.32
N VAL A 3 -10.71 -7.49 8.41
CA VAL A 3 -9.82 -8.64 8.65
C VAL A 3 -8.75 -8.74 7.56
N ASN A 4 -7.57 -9.22 7.89
CA ASN A 4 -6.48 -9.50 6.95
C ASN A 4 -6.75 -10.80 6.19
N SER A 5 -7.54 -10.71 5.10
CA SER A 5 -7.96 -11.85 4.28
C SER A 5 -7.32 -11.76 2.89
N ARG A 6 -6.53 -12.77 2.54
CA ARG A 6 -5.88 -12.89 1.23
C ARG A 6 -6.90 -12.83 0.09
N ASP A 7 -8.02 -13.53 0.22
CA ASP A 7 -9.07 -13.55 -0.80
C ASP A 7 -9.73 -12.17 -0.96
N ALA A 8 -9.98 -11.48 0.15
CA ALA A 8 -10.54 -10.13 0.10
C ALA A 8 -9.56 -9.13 -0.54
N ILE A 9 -8.27 -9.24 -0.23
CA ILE A 9 -7.19 -8.43 -0.85
C ILE A 9 -7.15 -8.70 -2.36
N GLN A 10 -7.13 -9.96 -2.77
CA GLN A 10 -7.07 -10.35 -4.18
C GLN A 10 -8.31 -9.90 -4.95
N ASN A 11 -9.49 -9.99 -4.33
CA ASN A 11 -10.74 -9.52 -4.93
C ASN A 11 -10.71 -8.01 -5.17
N LEU A 12 -10.22 -7.22 -4.20
CA LEU A 12 -10.08 -5.77 -4.36
C LEU A 12 -9.05 -5.41 -5.43
N ALA A 13 -7.92 -6.10 -5.49
CA ALA A 13 -6.92 -5.90 -6.54
C ALA A 13 -7.51 -6.21 -7.93
N THR A 14 -8.32 -7.26 -8.03
CA THR A 14 -9.04 -7.62 -9.26
C THR A 14 -10.03 -6.53 -9.68
N ILE A 15 -10.78 -5.97 -8.73
CA ILE A 15 -11.70 -4.85 -9.00
C ILE A 15 -10.92 -3.62 -9.46
N ALA A 16 -9.83 -3.26 -8.77
CA ALA A 16 -8.97 -2.15 -9.17
C ALA A 16 -8.45 -2.31 -10.61
N GLY A 17 -8.06 -3.53 -11.01
CA GLY A 17 -7.64 -3.83 -12.38
C GLY A 17 -8.72 -3.58 -13.44
N LYS A 18 -9.98 -3.86 -13.12
CA LYS A 18 -11.14 -3.56 -13.99
C LYS A 18 -11.38 -2.06 -14.12
N HIS A 19 -11.11 -1.29 -13.07
CA HIS A 19 -11.34 0.16 -13.00
C HIS A 19 -10.06 1.00 -13.09
N ARG A 20 -9.00 0.48 -13.75
CA ARG A 20 -7.69 1.17 -13.86
C ARG A 20 -7.75 2.58 -14.45
N HIS A 21 -8.76 2.89 -15.25
CA HIS A 21 -8.98 4.22 -15.82
C HIS A 21 -9.42 5.25 -14.76
N GLU A 22 -9.96 4.80 -13.64
CA GLU A 22 -10.39 5.61 -12.49
C GLU A 22 -9.30 5.69 -11.41
N ALA A 23 -8.09 5.16 -11.66
CA ALA A 23 -7.02 5.04 -10.66
C ALA A 23 -6.67 6.38 -10.00
N SER A 24 -6.69 7.48 -10.76
CA SER A 24 -6.47 8.83 -10.21
C SER A 24 -7.52 9.25 -9.20
N THR A 25 -8.79 8.89 -9.43
CA THR A 25 -9.89 9.15 -8.49
C THR A 25 -9.74 8.31 -7.24
N VAL A 26 -9.41 7.02 -7.40
CA VAL A 26 -9.15 6.13 -6.26
C VAL A 26 -7.99 6.65 -5.40
N ALA A 27 -6.88 7.05 -6.03
CA ALA A 27 -5.72 7.60 -5.31
C ALA A 27 -6.08 8.88 -4.54
N ARG A 28 -6.90 9.77 -5.11
CA ARG A 28 -7.41 10.97 -4.41
C ARG A 28 -8.30 10.64 -3.21
N CYS A 29 -9.04 9.53 -3.25
CA CYS A 29 -9.82 9.08 -2.11
C CYS A 29 -8.94 8.53 -0.97
N VAL A 30 -7.75 8.03 -1.31
CA VAL A 30 -6.71 7.60 -0.35
C VAL A 30 -5.78 8.76 -0.04
N ASP A 31 -6.36 9.90 0.35
CA ASP A 31 -5.57 11.04 0.81
C ASP A 31 -5.07 10.81 2.26
N PRO A 32 -4.03 11.53 2.69
CA PRO A 32 -3.53 11.44 4.07
C PRO A 32 -4.59 11.81 5.13
N GLY A 33 -5.59 12.61 4.78
CA GLY A 33 -6.68 13.00 5.68
C GLY A 33 -7.66 11.87 5.97
N TYR A 34 -7.98 11.04 4.97
CA TYR A 34 -8.80 9.84 5.08
C TYR A 34 -8.06 8.77 5.90
N ILE A 35 -6.78 8.55 5.60
CA ILE A 35 -5.95 7.55 6.29
C ILE A 35 -5.85 7.82 7.79
N ARG A 36 -5.70 9.10 8.20
CA ARG A 36 -5.69 9.50 9.61
C ARG A 36 -6.98 9.17 10.38
N ARG A 37 -8.10 8.99 9.67
CA ARG A 37 -9.41 8.66 10.26
C ARG A 37 -9.69 7.17 10.32
N VAL A 38 -8.89 6.35 9.63
CA VAL A 38 -9.08 4.91 9.60
C VAL A 38 -8.55 4.31 10.92
N HIS A 39 -9.35 3.42 11.51
CA HIS A 39 -9.00 2.75 12.75
C HIS A 39 -7.69 1.95 12.59
N PRO A 40 -6.74 1.99 13.55
CA PRO A 40 -5.42 1.37 13.42
C PRO A 40 -5.43 -0.10 12.96
N ARG A 41 -6.35 -0.91 13.51
CA ARG A 41 -6.58 -2.32 13.09
C ARG A 41 -6.86 -2.54 11.59
N HIS A 42 -7.15 -1.50 10.83
CA HIS A 42 -7.44 -1.55 9.39
C HIS A 42 -6.28 -1.01 8.54
N MET A 43 -5.26 -0.40 9.14
CA MET A 43 -4.09 0.14 8.44
C MET A 43 -3.30 -0.95 7.72
N LEU A 44 -2.92 -2.01 8.43
CA LEU A 44 -2.13 -3.09 7.85
C LEU A 44 -2.88 -3.81 6.70
N PRO A 45 -4.17 -4.21 6.85
CA PRO A 45 -4.94 -4.72 5.71
C PRO A 45 -5.04 -3.74 4.54
N ALA A 46 -5.12 -2.42 4.79
CA ALA A 46 -5.16 -1.42 3.72
C ALA A 46 -3.82 -1.33 2.97
N LEU A 47 -2.69 -1.42 3.68
CA LEU A 47 -1.36 -1.47 3.08
C LEU A 47 -1.18 -2.72 2.21
N TYR A 48 -1.66 -3.89 2.63
CA TYR A 48 -1.61 -5.10 1.79
C TYR A 48 -2.46 -4.98 0.51
N VAL A 49 -3.60 -4.29 0.57
CA VAL A 49 -4.40 -4.01 -0.64
C VAL A 49 -3.63 -3.07 -1.58
N LEU A 50 -3.02 -2.02 -1.05
CA LEU A 50 -2.22 -1.07 -1.83
C LEU A 50 -1.04 -1.78 -2.49
N ASP A 51 -0.29 -2.58 -1.73
CA ASP A 51 0.82 -3.40 -2.19
C ASP A 51 0.40 -4.30 -3.36
N SER A 52 -0.61 -5.15 -3.15
CA SER A 52 -1.12 -6.06 -4.18
C SER A 52 -1.60 -5.33 -5.45
N ILE A 53 -2.26 -4.17 -5.31
CA ILE A 53 -2.67 -3.36 -6.46
C ILE A 53 -1.45 -2.82 -7.21
N CYS A 54 -0.46 -2.30 -6.49
CA CYS A 54 0.70 -1.64 -7.08
C CYS A 54 1.66 -2.64 -7.75
N GLU A 55 1.83 -3.84 -7.20
CA GLU A 55 2.60 -4.92 -7.83
C GLU A 55 1.97 -5.35 -9.16
N ASN A 56 0.64 -5.54 -9.18
CA ASN A 56 -0.06 -6.08 -10.34
C ASN A 56 -0.43 -5.02 -11.41
N ILE A 57 -0.60 -3.76 -11.00
CA ILE A 57 -1.16 -2.68 -11.84
C ILE A 57 -0.33 -1.40 -11.68
N TYR A 58 1.00 -1.55 -11.80
CA TYR A 58 1.96 -0.49 -11.52
C TYR A 58 1.75 0.79 -12.35
N GLU A 59 1.55 0.66 -13.66
CA GLU A 59 1.41 1.81 -14.57
C GLU A 59 0.23 2.72 -14.22
N SER A 60 -0.87 2.16 -13.72
CA SER A 60 -2.07 2.94 -13.37
C SER A 60 -2.10 3.37 -11.91
N TYR A 61 -1.65 2.51 -10.99
CA TYR A 61 -1.74 2.76 -9.55
C TYR A 61 -0.39 3.03 -8.90
N GLY A 62 0.61 2.17 -9.12
CA GLY A 62 1.92 2.27 -8.47
C GLY A 62 2.54 3.66 -8.58
N ARG A 63 2.58 4.23 -9.79
CA ARG A 63 3.11 5.60 -10.02
C ARG A 63 2.38 6.69 -9.24
N LEU A 64 1.07 6.56 -9.02
CA LEU A 64 0.27 7.54 -8.26
C LEU A 64 0.54 7.45 -6.76
N PHE A 65 0.91 6.27 -6.27
CA PHE A 65 1.15 6.02 -4.85
C PHE A 65 2.58 6.28 -4.41
N VAL A 66 3.56 6.34 -5.32
CA VAL A 66 4.95 6.71 -4.99
C VAL A 66 5.05 7.94 -4.08
N PRO A 67 4.41 9.10 -4.36
CA PRO A 67 4.52 10.27 -3.49
C PRO A 67 3.71 10.16 -2.18
N LEU A 68 2.83 9.16 -2.05
CA LEU A 68 1.95 9.00 -0.90
C LEU A 68 2.48 7.95 0.08
N VAL A 69 3.13 6.90 -0.43
CA VAL A 69 3.38 5.65 0.31
C VAL A 69 4.19 5.85 1.59
N GLU A 70 5.16 6.77 1.58
CA GLU A 70 5.98 7.08 2.76
C GLU A 70 5.11 7.60 3.91
N GLY A 71 4.28 8.61 3.64
CA GLY A 71 3.35 9.17 4.61
C GLY A 71 2.32 8.13 5.09
N LEU A 72 1.80 7.31 4.16
CA LEU A 72 0.86 6.24 4.51
C LEU A 72 1.49 5.22 5.46
N PHE A 73 2.71 4.77 5.14
CA PHE A 73 3.45 3.80 5.93
C PHE A 73 3.77 4.34 7.33
N LEU A 74 4.29 5.56 7.43
CA LEU A 74 4.64 6.16 8.72
C LEU A 74 3.42 6.37 9.63
N ILE A 75 2.29 6.84 9.09
CA ILE A 75 1.04 6.98 9.87
C ILE A 75 0.56 5.62 10.36
N ALA A 76 0.55 4.61 9.48
CA ALA A 76 0.18 3.25 9.84
C ALA A 76 1.11 2.68 10.92
N TYR A 77 2.42 2.86 10.77
CA TYR A 77 3.45 2.33 11.66
C TYR A 77 3.36 2.92 13.07
N ALA A 78 3.17 4.25 13.14
CA ALA A 78 3.03 4.97 14.40
C ALA A 78 1.78 4.51 15.18
N SER A 79 0.69 4.20 14.47
CA SER A 79 -0.57 3.77 15.06
C SER A 79 -0.68 2.26 15.36
N SER A 80 0.28 1.45 14.88
CA SER A 80 0.26 -0.02 15.01
C SER A 80 0.95 -0.51 16.28
N GLY A 81 0.48 -1.65 16.80
CA GLY A 81 1.17 -2.39 17.86
C GLY A 81 2.33 -3.23 17.32
N ASP A 82 3.13 -3.81 18.22
CA ASP A 82 4.39 -4.47 17.85
C ASP A 82 4.25 -5.60 16.82
N LEU A 83 3.25 -6.48 16.99
CA LEU A 83 3.00 -7.58 16.04
C LEU A 83 2.71 -7.08 14.62
N ASP A 84 1.96 -5.99 14.49
CA ASP A 84 1.64 -5.43 13.18
C ASP A 84 2.82 -4.65 12.60
N ARG A 85 3.66 -4.02 13.44
CA ARG A 85 4.91 -3.38 13.01
C ARG A 85 5.91 -4.36 12.42
N ASP A 86 6.01 -5.57 12.98
CA ASP A 86 6.88 -6.60 12.41
C ASP A 86 6.41 -7.02 11.01
N ARG A 87 5.10 -7.23 10.85
CA ARG A 87 4.50 -7.50 9.53
C ARG A 87 4.66 -6.35 8.54
N MET A 88 4.64 -5.10 9.03
CA MET A 88 4.92 -3.93 8.19
C MET A 88 6.39 -3.87 7.76
N ARG A 89 7.34 -4.29 8.60
CA ARG A 89 8.75 -4.40 8.23
C ARG A 89 8.96 -5.50 7.18
N ASP A 90 8.28 -6.63 7.33
CA ASP A 90 8.29 -7.70 6.32
C ASP A 90 7.74 -7.19 4.98
N LEU A 91 6.64 -6.43 5.01
CA LEU A 91 6.07 -5.78 3.81
C LEU A 91 7.06 -4.77 3.20
N LEU A 92 7.71 -3.93 4.00
CA LEU A 92 8.71 -2.99 3.49
C LEU A 92 9.90 -3.71 2.83
N ALA A 93 10.25 -4.91 3.29
CA ALA A 93 11.30 -5.70 2.68
C ALA A 93 10.88 -6.22 1.28
N THR A 94 9.61 -6.56 1.05
CA THR A 94 9.15 -6.99 -0.29
C THR A 94 9.23 -5.85 -1.30
N TRP A 95 9.07 -4.60 -0.86
CA TRP A 95 9.12 -3.43 -1.72
C TRP A 95 10.50 -3.16 -2.33
N ARG A 96 11.57 -3.74 -1.79
CA ARG A 96 12.92 -3.64 -2.38
C ARG A 96 13.02 -4.25 -3.77
N THR A 97 12.20 -5.27 -4.04
CA THR A 97 12.22 -6.02 -5.32
C THR A 97 10.83 -6.27 -5.88
N GLY A 98 9.82 -5.54 -5.42
CA GLY A 98 8.41 -5.79 -5.75
C GLY A 98 7.98 -5.31 -7.13
N ALA A 99 8.79 -4.51 -7.84
CA ALA A 99 8.48 -4.15 -9.21
C ALA A 99 8.67 -5.34 -10.16
N ALA A 100 7.92 -5.40 -11.27
CA ALA A 100 8.07 -6.46 -12.27
C ALA A 100 9.49 -6.56 -12.87
N SER A 101 10.27 -5.47 -12.80
CA SER A 101 11.69 -5.43 -13.20
C SER A 101 12.67 -5.97 -12.14
N GLY A 102 12.19 -6.37 -10.97
CA GLY A 102 13.01 -6.71 -9.80
C GLY A 102 13.58 -5.49 -9.05
N ALA A 103 13.18 -4.28 -9.46
CA ALA A 103 13.54 -3.03 -8.79
C ALA A 103 12.57 -2.70 -7.63
N GLU A 104 12.82 -1.59 -6.94
CA GLU A 104 11.99 -1.14 -5.83
C GLU A 104 10.59 -0.75 -6.31
N LEU A 105 9.55 -1.28 -5.65
CA LEU A 105 8.14 -1.08 -6.02
C LEU A 105 7.76 0.41 -6.00
N PHE A 106 8.21 1.17 -5.00
CA PHE A 106 7.93 2.60 -4.89
C PHE A 106 9.16 3.49 -5.12
N GLY A 107 10.23 2.91 -5.68
CA GLY A 107 11.48 3.57 -5.95
C GLY A 107 12.42 3.70 -4.73
N ARG A 108 13.70 3.90 -5.02
CA ARG A 108 14.79 3.94 -4.02
C ARG A 108 14.61 4.98 -2.94
N ASN A 109 14.08 6.16 -3.27
CA ASN A 109 13.94 7.24 -2.29
C ASN A 109 12.93 6.88 -1.20
N ALA A 110 11.79 6.31 -1.58
CA ALA A 110 10.78 5.86 -0.63
C ALA A 110 11.32 4.70 0.21
N GLN A 111 12.05 3.75 -0.41
CA GLN A 111 12.68 2.65 0.31
C GLN A 111 13.68 3.16 1.36
N PHE A 112 14.61 4.03 0.95
CA PHE A 112 15.64 4.58 1.84
C PHE A 112 15.05 5.40 3.00
N SER A 113 13.97 6.13 2.77
CA SER A 113 13.37 7.00 3.80
C SER A 113 12.60 6.21 4.88
N LEU A 114 12.24 4.96 4.59
CA LEU A 114 11.46 4.10 5.49
C LEU A 114 12.32 3.08 6.27
N GLU A 115 13.62 2.99 5.97
CA GLU A 115 14.60 2.10 6.63
C GLU A 115 15.37 2.82 7.76
#